data_AF-A0A7X7KQ91-F1
#
_entry.id   AF-A0A7X7KQ91-F1
#
_cell.length_a   1.000
_cell.length_b   1.000
_cell.length_c   1.000
_cell.angle_alpha   90.00
_cell.angle_beta   90.00
_cell.angle_gamma   90.00
#
_symmetry.space_group_name_H-M   'P 1'
#
loop_
_entity.id
_entity.type
_entity.pdbx_description
1 polymer ?
#
loop_
_entity_poly.entity_id
_entity_poly.type
_entity_poly.pdbx_seq_one_letter_code
_entity_poly.pdbx_strand_id
1 'polypeptide(L)'
;GWQPTPAATAHADLWLSRYGAGVGTYLVAGNPKRSQRPGELRVIESYLEGQTLFAGYHGNPLTVRSENGVSTLDLGTLDGHGHRIARALVQVVSDTPAALRGSAAMDWQPLARGTVRGSWQAARDRVGTLRVRLPPGARPIEVRLNGTVIEAAVEANRLHWRGSIPAQGEVVVTYAPQVMVESPLEALRAFPLRRDDGSPARVVTAPGGGDGDAYLAAFLRAYVDYWQRRQVDPVSAVAGLAAVEAEAVLPIVSDEPAEGPRLVFRQEDRPRLRLEGERLAIGGATWEQREAALRRLLGIRDAAHPFVGALNDHPMHVKAGLAGEALD
;
A
#
# COMPACT_ATOMS: atom_id res chain seq x y z
N GLY A 1 5.23 -17.91 6.93
CA GLY A 1 6.13 -18.21 8.06
C GLY A 1 6.67 -16.91 8.63
N TRP A 2 6.48 -16.69 9.94
CA TRP A 2 6.93 -15.52 10.71
C TRP A 2 8.34 -15.74 11.32
N GLN A 3 9.13 -16.64 10.74
CA GLN A 3 10.43 -17.02 11.29
C GLN A 3 11.53 -16.18 10.62
N PRO A 4 12.33 -15.42 11.39
CA PRO A 4 13.51 -14.78 10.86
C PRO A 4 14.43 -15.87 10.33
N THR A 5 14.74 -15.78 9.04
CA THR A 5 15.66 -16.68 8.35
C THR A 5 16.90 -15.87 8.00
N PRO A 6 18.11 -16.41 8.16
CA PRO A 6 19.34 -15.71 7.82
C PRO A 6 19.46 -15.60 6.30
N ALA A 7 18.71 -14.68 5.70
CA ALA A 7 18.76 -14.40 4.28
C ALA A 7 19.72 -13.24 3.97
N ALA A 8 20.17 -12.50 4.98
CA ALA A 8 21.05 -11.36 4.82
C ALA A 8 22.08 -11.27 5.95
N THR A 9 23.25 -10.74 5.63
CA THR A 9 24.26 -10.27 6.58
C THR A 9 24.49 -8.77 6.38
N ALA A 10 24.96 -8.08 7.42
CA ALA A 10 25.21 -6.64 7.43
C ALA A 10 26.26 -6.30 8.49
N HIS A 11 26.44 -5.00 8.78
CA HIS A 11 27.21 -4.55 9.92
C HIS A 11 26.71 -5.21 11.24
N ALA A 12 27.63 -5.64 12.10
CA ALA A 12 27.33 -6.46 13.29
C ALA A 12 26.36 -5.80 14.29
N ASP A 13 26.32 -4.46 14.32
CA ASP A 13 25.39 -3.71 15.17
C ASP A 13 23.96 -3.59 14.62
N LEU A 14 23.69 -4.03 13.39
CA LEU A 14 22.35 -3.97 12.82
C LEU A 14 21.56 -5.23 13.18
N TRP A 15 20.31 -5.02 13.59
CA TRP A 15 19.34 -6.11 13.66
C TRP A 15 18.71 -6.32 12.29
N LEU A 16 18.63 -7.58 11.86
CA LEU A 16 18.12 -7.96 10.55
C LEU A 16 16.90 -8.87 10.68
N SER A 17 15.93 -8.69 9.79
CA SER A 17 14.80 -9.61 9.64
C SER A 17 14.37 -9.73 8.18
N ARG A 18 13.79 -10.89 7.85
CA ARG A 18 13.18 -11.17 6.55
C ARG A 18 11.73 -11.62 6.76
N TYR A 19 10.84 -11.08 5.94
CA TYR A 19 9.45 -11.53 5.82
C TYR A 19 9.15 -11.92 4.38
N GLY A 20 8.26 -12.91 4.18
CA GLY A 20 7.84 -13.35 2.85
C GLY A 20 8.88 -14.21 2.10
N ALA A 21 8.62 -14.42 0.81
CA ALA A 21 9.46 -15.24 -0.08
C ALA A 21 9.39 -14.72 -1.53
N GLY A 22 10.43 -14.98 -2.32
CA GLY A 22 10.56 -14.49 -3.71
C GLY A 22 10.36 -12.98 -3.80
N VAL A 23 9.59 -12.52 -4.79
CA VAL A 23 9.19 -11.10 -4.93
C VAL A 23 8.19 -10.62 -3.85
N GLY A 24 7.69 -11.52 -3.01
CA GLY A 24 6.93 -11.17 -1.79
C GLY A 24 7.83 -10.71 -0.63
N THR A 25 9.16 -10.83 -0.77
CA THR A 25 10.11 -10.60 0.32
C THR A 25 10.20 -9.14 0.74
N TYR A 26 10.33 -8.94 2.06
CA TYR A 26 10.79 -7.71 2.70
C TYR A 26 12.04 -8.02 3.52
N LEU A 27 13.05 -7.17 3.40
CA LEU A 27 14.25 -7.16 4.24
C LEU A 27 14.18 -5.94 5.13
N VAL A 28 14.40 -6.13 6.43
CA VAL A 28 14.40 -5.06 7.43
C VAL A 28 15.77 -4.98 8.06
N ALA A 29 16.33 -3.77 8.09
CA ALA A 29 17.53 -3.44 8.84
C ALA A 29 17.17 -2.39 9.89
N GLY A 30 17.45 -2.68 11.16
CA GLY A 30 17.23 -1.77 12.29
C GLY A 30 18.54 -1.44 12.98
N ASN A 31 18.75 -0.17 13.32
CA ASN A 31 19.89 0.29 14.10
C ASN A 31 19.46 0.52 15.56
N PRO A 32 19.77 -0.38 16.51
CA PRO A 32 19.42 -0.21 17.91
C PRO A 32 20.31 0.82 18.63
N LYS A 33 21.39 1.29 18.01
CA LYS A 33 22.34 2.24 18.62
C LYS A 33 21.87 3.68 18.42
N ARG A 34 22.43 4.60 19.21
CA ARG A 34 22.22 6.05 19.07
C ARG A 34 23.01 6.67 17.92
N SER A 35 24.16 6.10 17.58
CA SER A 35 25.02 6.57 16.48
C SER A 35 24.56 6.01 15.15
N GLN A 36 24.82 6.75 14.07
CA GLN A 36 24.58 6.30 12.70
C GLN A 36 25.40 5.04 12.35
N ARG A 37 24.83 4.20 11.49
CA ARG A 37 25.46 2.98 10.97
C ARG A 37 25.24 2.83 9.46
N PRO A 38 26.22 2.30 8.70
CA PRO A 38 26.04 2.01 7.28
C PRO A 38 25.04 0.86 7.08
N GLY A 39 24.17 1.00 6.08
CA GLY A 39 23.09 0.06 5.77
C GLY A 39 23.35 -0.83 4.57
N GLU A 40 24.59 -1.29 4.36
CA GLU A 40 24.89 -2.28 3.33
C GLU A 40 24.40 -3.67 3.76
N LEU A 41 23.61 -4.31 2.91
CA LEU A 41 23.11 -5.67 3.11
C LEU A 41 23.70 -6.62 2.06
N ARG A 42 24.11 -7.81 2.51
CA ARG A 42 24.53 -8.92 1.67
C ARG A 42 23.54 -10.07 1.80
N VAL A 43 22.76 -10.30 0.75
CA VAL A 43 21.64 -11.22 0.69
C VAL A 43 22.08 -12.52 0.02
N ILE A 44 21.85 -13.65 0.69
CA ILE A 44 22.15 -14.98 0.15
C ILE A 44 20.97 -15.41 -0.72
N GLU A 45 21.19 -15.54 -2.02
CA GLU A 45 20.13 -15.68 -3.03
C GLU A 45 19.40 -17.02 -2.99
N SER A 46 20.04 -18.07 -2.47
CA SER A 46 19.41 -19.38 -2.31
C SER A 46 18.19 -19.33 -1.38
N TYR A 47 18.14 -18.40 -0.42
CA TYR A 47 16.95 -18.18 0.43
C TYR A 47 15.81 -17.45 -0.27
N LEU A 48 16.09 -16.82 -1.41
CA LEU A 48 15.11 -16.07 -2.20
C LEU A 48 14.74 -16.79 -3.51
N GLU A 49 15.46 -17.86 -3.87
CA GLU A 49 15.27 -18.63 -5.10
C GLU A 49 15.54 -17.83 -6.38
N GLY A 50 16.47 -16.87 -6.35
CA GLY A 50 16.91 -16.14 -7.54
C GLY A 50 17.49 -14.75 -7.27
N GLN A 51 18.08 -14.17 -8.32
CA GLN A 51 18.66 -12.82 -8.28
C GLN A 51 17.53 -11.79 -8.18
N THR A 52 17.52 -11.03 -7.09
CA THR A 52 16.35 -10.21 -6.73
C THR A 52 16.73 -8.73 -6.70
N LEU A 53 16.01 -7.92 -7.47
CA LEU A 53 16.08 -6.47 -7.44
C LEU A 53 15.10 -5.92 -6.40
N PHE A 54 15.60 -4.99 -5.59
CA PHE A 54 14.86 -4.40 -4.49
C PHE A 54 14.59 -2.91 -4.75
N ALA A 55 13.56 -2.40 -4.09
CA ALA A 55 13.32 -0.97 -3.89
C ALA A 55 13.20 -0.68 -2.39
N GLY A 56 13.27 0.57 -1.99
CA GLY A 56 12.87 0.98 -0.63
C GLY A 56 11.38 0.73 -0.38
N TYR A 57 10.94 0.92 0.86
CA TYR A 57 9.56 0.62 1.27
C TYR A 57 8.50 1.32 0.40
N HIS A 58 8.76 2.58 0.05
CA HIS A 58 7.89 3.43 -0.78
C HIS A 58 8.18 3.33 -2.27
N GLY A 59 8.99 2.35 -2.71
CA GLY A 59 9.24 2.09 -4.13
C GLY A 59 10.37 2.91 -4.75
N ASN A 60 11.13 3.69 -3.95
CA ASN A 60 12.33 4.36 -4.43
C ASN A 60 13.41 3.34 -4.85
N PRO A 61 14.16 3.59 -5.93
CA PRO A 61 15.10 2.62 -6.46
C PRO A 61 16.25 2.33 -5.50
N LEU A 62 16.65 1.07 -5.43
CA LEU A 62 17.90 0.63 -4.81
C LEU A 62 18.76 -0.04 -5.87
N THR A 63 20.07 0.23 -5.84
CA THR A 63 21.01 -0.49 -6.69
C THR A 63 21.35 -1.83 -6.05
N VAL A 64 21.25 -2.90 -6.84
CA VAL A 64 21.62 -4.25 -6.44
C VAL A 64 22.76 -4.75 -7.32
N ARG A 65 23.73 -5.41 -6.71
CA ARG A 65 24.80 -6.15 -7.40
C ARG A 65 24.79 -7.59 -6.93
N SER A 66 24.51 -8.50 -7.83
CA SER A 66 24.48 -9.94 -7.60
C SER A 66 25.70 -10.59 -8.24
N GLU A 67 26.45 -11.33 -7.45
CA GLU A 67 27.60 -12.10 -7.89
C GLU A 67 27.80 -13.30 -6.96
N ASN A 68 28.16 -14.47 -7.52
CA ASN A 68 28.47 -15.69 -6.76
C ASN A 68 27.38 -16.08 -5.73
N GLY A 69 26.10 -15.92 -6.09
CA GLY A 69 24.95 -16.27 -5.23
C GLY A 69 24.68 -15.28 -4.10
N VAL A 70 25.32 -14.11 -4.11
CA VAL A 70 25.14 -13.05 -3.12
C VAL A 70 24.74 -11.75 -3.80
N SER A 71 23.61 -11.18 -3.39
CA SER A 71 23.14 -9.86 -3.78
C SER A 71 23.55 -8.82 -2.73
N THR A 72 24.27 -7.78 -3.13
CA THR A 72 24.62 -6.64 -2.29
C THR A 72 23.73 -5.45 -2.64
N LEU A 73 23.16 -4.79 -1.64
CA LEU A 73 22.37 -3.56 -1.79
C LEU A 73 22.69 -2.57 -0.67
N ASP A 74 22.67 -1.29 -1.00
CA ASP A 74 22.91 -0.20 -0.04
C ASP A 74 21.58 0.47 0.34
N LEU A 75 21.27 0.49 1.64
CA LEU A 75 20.11 1.18 2.21
C LEU A 75 20.43 2.61 2.65
N GLY A 76 21.64 3.09 2.39
CA GLY A 76 22.20 4.34 2.88
C GLY A 76 22.59 4.24 4.36
N THR A 77 22.64 5.38 5.03
CA THR A 77 22.92 5.45 6.47
C THR A 77 21.63 5.28 7.27
N LEU A 78 21.67 4.44 8.30
CA LEU A 78 20.60 4.28 9.29
C LEU A 78 20.89 5.22 10.46
N ASP A 79 19.94 6.12 10.74
CA ASP A 79 19.97 6.97 11.92
C ASP A 79 19.90 6.17 13.22
N GLY A 80 20.22 6.83 14.34
CA GLY A 80 20.10 6.22 15.65
C GLY A 80 18.66 5.80 15.93
N HIS A 81 18.45 4.57 16.39
CA HIS A 81 17.12 3.96 16.58
C HIS A 81 16.26 3.92 15.29
N GLY A 82 16.86 4.12 14.12
CA GLY A 82 16.20 4.10 12.82
C GLY A 82 16.09 2.71 12.22
N HIS A 83 15.23 2.58 11.21
CA HIS A 83 15.12 1.37 10.40
C HIS A 83 14.92 1.69 8.92
N ARG A 84 15.31 0.75 8.07
CA ARG A 84 15.08 0.78 6.62
C ARG A 84 14.49 -0.55 6.18
N ILE A 85 13.59 -0.50 5.21
CA ILE A 85 12.93 -1.68 4.64
C ILE A 85 13.19 -1.70 3.15
N ALA A 86 13.75 -2.80 2.66
CA ALA A 86 13.86 -3.10 1.24
C ALA A 86 12.79 -4.13 0.83
N ARG A 87 12.14 -3.87 -0.30
CA ARG A 87 11.08 -4.69 -0.86
C ARG A 87 11.55 -5.31 -2.15
N ALA A 88 11.45 -6.63 -2.26
CA ALA A 88 11.71 -7.32 -3.52
C ALA A 88 10.64 -6.92 -4.55
N LEU A 89 11.06 -6.53 -5.76
CA LEU A 89 10.14 -6.12 -6.83
C LEU A 89 10.28 -6.97 -8.08
N VAL A 90 11.52 -7.27 -8.50
CA VAL A 90 11.80 -8.07 -9.70
C VAL A 90 12.76 -9.17 -9.32
N GLN A 91 12.50 -10.38 -9.78
CA GLN A 91 13.37 -11.52 -9.58
C GLN A 91 13.66 -12.21 -10.91
N VAL A 92 14.94 -12.48 -11.14
CA VAL A 92 15.48 -13.20 -12.29
C VAL A 92 15.89 -14.59 -11.80
N VAL A 93 15.14 -15.60 -12.22
CA VAL A 93 15.44 -17.01 -11.95
C VAL A 93 15.96 -17.62 -13.24
N SER A 94 17.16 -18.17 -13.23
CA SER A 94 17.76 -18.78 -14.41
C SER A 94 18.61 -19.99 -14.01
N ASP A 95 18.62 -20.99 -14.89
CA ASP A 95 19.40 -22.22 -14.71
C ASP A 95 20.92 -21.96 -14.85
N THR A 96 21.30 -20.85 -15.48
CA THR A 96 22.70 -20.45 -15.71
C THR A 96 22.97 -19.04 -15.16
N PRO A 97 22.91 -18.84 -13.83
CA PRO A 97 23.06 -17.53 -13.22
C PRO A 97 24.38 -16.85 -13.66
N ALA A 98 24.31 -15.53 -13.83
CA ALA A 98 25.43 -14.69 -14.23
C ALA A 98 25.41 -13.44 -13.36
N ALA A 99 26.57 -12.82 -13.13
CA ALA A 99 26.64 -11.57 -12.39
C ALA A 99 25.63 -10.55 -12.97
N LEU A 100 24.88 -9.89 -12.08
CA LEU A 100 23.80 -8.99 -12.43
C LEU A 100 23.94 -7.70 -11.63
N ARG A 101 23.87 -6.55 -12.30
CA ARG A 101 23.73 -5.24 -11.66
C ARG A 101 22.44 -4.62 -12.13
N GLY A 102 21.64 -4.08 -11.22
CA GLY A 102 20.35 -3.49 -11.60
C GLY A 102 19.70 -2.67 -10.51
N SER A 103 18.49 -2.21 -10.79
CA SER A 103 17.64 -1.52 -9.83
C SER A 103 16.18 -1.79 -10.13
N ALA A 104 15.33 -1.70 -9.12
CA ALA A 104 13.88 -1.73 -9.32
C ALA A 104 13.21 -0.58 -8.58
N ALA A 105 12.11 -0.09 -9.13
CA ALA A 105 11.29 0.97 -8.56
C ALA A 105 9.81 0.64 -8.75
N MET A 106 8.96 1.27 -7.94
CA MET A 106 7.51 1.11 -8.04
C MET A 106 6.80 2.40 -7.63
N ASP A 107 5.73 2.74 -8.33
CA ASP A 107 4.80 3.78 -7.90
C ASP A 107 3.98 3.26 -6.72
N TRP A 108 4.45 3.51 -5.50
CA TRP A 108 3.77 3.01 -4.31
C TRP A 108 2.42 3.70 -4.12
N GLN A 109 1.34 2.90 -4.10
CA GLN A 109 -0.03 3.38 -3.92
C GLN A 109 -0.44 4.47 -4.93
N PRO A 110 -0.42 4.17 -6.24
CA PRO A 110 -0.81 5.15 -7.26
C PRO A 110 -2.30 5.49 -7.12
N LEU A 111 -2.71 6.61 -7.72
CA LEU A 111 -4.11 7.02 -7.73
C LEU A 111 -4.92 6.15 -8.70
N ALA A 112 -4.65 6.26 -10.00
CA ALA A 112 -5.38 5.51 -11.03
C ALA A 112 -4.52 4.44 -11.72
N ARG A 113 -3.22 4.69 -11.87
CA ARG A 113 -2.29 3.83 -12.60
C ARG A 113 -0.91 3.95 -11.99
N GLY A 114 -0.25 2.82 -11.80
CA GLY A 114 1.15 2.79 -11.33
C GLY A 114 1.99 1.85 -12.17
N THR A 115 3.29 1.93 -11.92
CA THR A 115 4.29 1.13 -12.61
C THR A 115 5.15 0.37 -11.61
N VAL A 116 5.59 -0.83 -11.99
CA VAL A 116 6.76 -1.51 -11.43
C VAL A 116 7.79 -1.59 -12.53
N ARG A 117 8.98 -1.07 -12.29
CA ARG A 117 10.09 -1.07 -13.23
C ARG A 117 11.27 -1.81 -12.64
N GLY A 118 11.90 -2.68 -13.41
CA GLY A 118 13.20 -3.26 -13.10
C GLY A 118 14.13 -3.12 -14.28
N SER A 119 15.36 -2.67 -14.04
CA SER A 119 16.41 -2.59 -15.05
C SER A 119 17.64 -3.34 -14.60
N TRP A 120 18.32 -4.03 -15.50
CA TRP A 120 19.52 -4.78 -15.20
C TRP A 120 20.52 -4.85 -16.36
N GLN A 121 21.74 -5.17 -15.99
CA GLN A 121 22.86 -5.51 -16.86
C GLN A 121 23.49 -6.80 -16.32
N ALA A 122 23.77 -7.74 -17.21
CA ALA A 122 24.42 -9.00 -16.94
C ALA A 122 25.43 -9.32 -18.05
N ALA A 123 26.28 -10.32 -17.83
CA ALA A 123 27.34 -10.68 -18.79
C ALA A 123 26.81 -11.30 -20.09
N ARG A 124 25.62 -11.90 -20.07
CA ARG A 124 25.03 -12.63 -21.21
C ARG A 124 23.52 -12.75 -21.08
N ASP A 125 22.88 -13.02 -22.21
CA ASP A 125 21.49 -13.45 -22.27
C ASP A 125 21.34 -14.82 -21.60
N ARG A 126 20.13 -15.12 -21.13
CA ARG A 126 19.84 -16.37 -20.41
C ARG A 126 18.39 -16.78 -20.54
N VAL A 127 18.12 -18.07 -20.52
CA VAL A 127 16.75 -18.58 -20.40
C VAL A 127 16.37 -18.68 -18.93
N GLY A 128 15.15 -18.28 -18.61
CA GLY A 128 14.68 -18.30 -17.23
C GLY A 128 13.27 -17.77 -17.03
N THR A 129 12.94 -17.48 -15.77
CA THR A 129 11.69 -16.88 -15.35
C THR A 129 11.94 -15.50 -14.76
N LEU A 130 11.25 -14.49 -15.29
CA LEU A 130 11.06 -13.20 -14.65
C LEU A 130 9.83 -13.27 -13.75
N ARG A 131 10.02 -12.90 -12.49
CA ARG A 131 8.93 -12.70 -11.54
C ARG A 131 8.87 -11.22 -11.19
N VAL A 132 7.69 -10.62 -11.25
CA VAL A 132 7.49 -9.20 -10.88
C VAL A 132 6.40 -9.10 -9.83
N ARG A 133 6.67 -8.37 -8.76
CA ARG A 133 5.69 -8.09 -7.71
C ARG A 133 4.59 -7.18 -8.25
N LEU A 134 3.34 -7.49 -7.91
CA LEU A 134 2.24 -6.54 -7.96
C LEU A 134 1.80 -6.18 -6.53
N PRO A 135 1.30 -4.96 -6.30
CA PRO A 135 0.60 -4.66 -5.05
C PRO A 135 -0.60 -5.61 -4.86
N PRO A 136 -0.99 -5.93 -3.62
CA PRO A 136 -2.18 -6.74 -3.35
C PRO A 136 -3.41 -6.16 -4.05
N GLY A 137 -4.15 -7.02 -4.76
CA GLY A 137 -5.38 -6.65 -5.47
C GLY A 137 -5.18 -5.80 -6.74
N ALA A 138 -3.94 -5.45 -7.09
CA ALA A 138 -3.65 -4.74 -8.33
C ALA A 138 -3.85 -5.64 -9.55
N ARG A 139 -4.30 -5.05 -10.66
CA ARG A 139 -4.49 -5.74 -11.94
C ARG A 139 -3.46 -5.23 -12.95
N PRO A 140 -2.66 -6.10 -13.59
CA PRO A 140 -1.77 -5.64 -14.65
C PRO A 140 -2.60 -5.17 -15.86
N ILE A 141 -2.14 -4.09 -16.47
CA ILE A 141 -2.71 -3.51 -17.69
C ILE A 141 -1.82 -3.89 -18.87
N GLU A 142 -0.50 -3.75 -18.71
CA GLU A 142 0.47 -4.00 -19.77
C GLU A 142 1.81 -4.39 -19.16
N VAL A 143 2.52 -5.30 -19.83
CA VAL A 143 3.82 -5.80 -19.43
C VAL A 143 4.75 -5.66 -20.62
N ARG A 144 5.83 -4.90 -20.46
CA ARG A 144 6.84 -4.72 -21.50
C ARG A 144 8.19 -5.24 -21.03
N LEU A 145 8.88 -5.95 -21.92
CA LEU A 145 10.30 -6.30 -21.80
C LEU A 145 11.05 -5.60 -22.93
N ASN A 146 11.97 -4.69 -22.59
CA ASN A 146 12.71 -3.85 -23.55
C ASN A 146 11.78 -3.12 -24.55
N GLY A 147 10.63 -2.64 -24.09
CA GLY A 147 9.64 -1.94 -24.91
C GLY A 147 8.65 -2.85 -25.66
N THR A 148 8.94 -4.14 -25.78
CA THR A 148 8.06 -5.12 -26.43
C THR A 148 7.02 -5.66 -25.45
N VAL A 149 5.75 -5.66 -25.84
CA VAL A 149 4.67 -6.23 -25.02
C VAL A 149 4.83 -7.75 -24.96
N ILE A 150 4.74 -8.30 -23.73
CA ILE A 150 4.82 -9.73 -23.47
C ILE A 150 3.59 -10.19 -22.69
N GLU A 151 3.18 -11.44 -22.92
CA GLU A 151 2.13 -12.08 -22.14
C GLU A 151 2.72 -12.79 -20.93
N ALA A 152 2.20 -12.51 -19.75
CA ALA A 152 2.70 -13.08 -18.50
C ALA A 152 1.54 -13.54 -17.62
N ALA A 153 1.71 -14.69 -16.96
CA ALA A 153 0.72 -15.22 -16.04
C ALA A 153 0.72 -14.42 -14.73
N VAL A 154 -0.44 -14.32 -14.07
CA VAL A 154 -0.57 -13.65 -12.78
C VAL A 154 -1.07 -14.65 -11.74
N GLU A 155 -0.29 -14.83 -10.68
CA GLU A 155 -0.63 -15.70 -9.57
C GLU A 155 -0.27 -15.03 -8.25
N ALA A 156 -1.18 -14.99 -7.28
CA ALA A 156 -0.94 -14.47 -5.93
C ALA A 156 -0.26 -13.08 -5.87
N ASN A 157 -0.72 -12.12 -6.70
CA ASN A 157 -0.14 -10.78 -6.86
C ASN A 157 1.31 -10.77 -7.38
N ARG A 158 1.66 -11.75 -8.21
CA ARG A 158 2.96 -11.85 -8.86
C ARG A 158 2.75 -12.16 -10.33
N LEU A 159 3.50 -11.47 -11.15
CA LEU A 159 3.59 -11.75 -12.57
C LEU A 159 4.71 -12.75 -12.81
N HIS A 160 4.46 -13.73 -13.67
CA HIS A 160 5.37 -14.79 -14.05
C HIS A 160 5.51 -14.81 -15.58
N TRP A 161 6.72 -14.60 -16.06
CA TRP A 161 7.05 -14.72 -17.48
C TRP A 161 8.26 -15.64 -17.65
N ARG A 162 8.20 -16.60 -18.58
CA ARG A 162 9.31 -17.50 -18.89
C ARG A 162 9.77 -17.26 -20.33
N GLY A 163 11.07 -17.12 -20.54
CA GLY A 163 11.61 -16.89 -21.88
C GLY A 163 13.09 -16.49 -21.86
N SER A 164 13.53 -15.85 -22.95
CA SER A 164 14.89 -15.30 -23.07
C SER A 164 14.99 -13.96 -22.34
N ILE A 165 15.78 -13.94 -21.27
CA ILE A 165 16.06 -12.77 -20.45
C ILE A 165 17.32 -12.11 -21.02
N PRO A 166 17.21 -10.90 -21.58
CA PRO A 166 18.36 -10.22 -22.19
C PRO A 166 19.39 -9.82 -21.14
N ALA A 167 20.66 -9.78 -21.55
CA ALA A 167 21.80 -9.33 -20.75
C ALA A 167 21.56 -7.90 -20.25
N GLN A 168 21.11 -7.02 -21.13
CA GLN A 168 20.64 -5.67 -20.82
C GLN A 168 19.12 -5.66 -20.94
N GLY A 169 18.44 -5.57 -19.81
CA GLY A 169 17.00 -5.74 -19.76
C GLY A 169 16.31 -4.68 -18.92
N GLU A 170 15.10 -4.36 -19.34
CA GLU A 170 14.15 -3.53 -18.65
C GLU A 170 12.77 -4.18 -18.71
N VAL A 171 12.19 -4.48 -17.55
CA VAL A 171 10.79 -4.86 -17.42
C VAL A 171 10.00 -3.68 -16.87
N VAL A 172 8.88 -3.36 -17.53
CA VAL A 172 7.90 -2.37 -17.05
C VAL A 172 6.55 -3.05 -16.98
N VAL A 173 5.99 -3.10 -15.79
CA VAL A 173 4.62 -3.56 -15.55
C VAL A 173 3.78 -2.36 -15.20
N THR A 174 2.83 -2.03 -16.06
CA THR A 174 1.82 -1.02 -15.76
C THR A 174 0.59 -1.68 -15.17
N TYR A 175 0.07 -1.17 -14.06
CA TYR A 175 -1.05 -1.77 -13.35
C TYR A 175 -2.09 -0.74 -12.90
N ALA A 176 -3.33 -1.21 -12.74
CA ALA A 176 -4.38 -0.53 -12.00
C ALA A 176 -4.28 -0.96 -10.52
N PRO A 177 -4.28 -0.01 -9.55
CA PRO A 177 -4.30 -0.36 -8.13
C PRO A 177 -5.60 -1.09 -7.78
N GLN A 178 -5.62 -1.74 -6.61
CA GLN A 178 -6.83 -2.38 -6.09
C GLN A 178 -7.99 -1.38 -6.07
N VAL A 179 -7.78 -0.16 -5.56
CA VAL A 179 -8.76 0.92 -5.52
C VAL A 179 -8.29 2.06 -6.42
N MET A 180 -9.09 2.42 -7.41
CA MET A 180 -8.81 3.58 -8.27
C MET A 180 -9.24 4.88 -7.60
N VAL A 181 -8.38 5.89 -7.63
CA VAL A 181 -8.69 7.24 -7.15
C VAL A 181 -8.76 8.14 -8.39
N GLU A 182 -9.97 8.51 -8.78
CA GLU A 182 -10.27 9.27 -10.01
C GLU A 182 -10.32 10.78 -9.76
N SER A 183 -10.10 11.21 -8.52
CA SER A 183 -10.15 12.63 -8.13
C SER A 183 -8.82 13.11 -7.53
N PRO A 184 -8.51 14.42 -7.62
CA PRO A 184 -7.31 14.99 -7.02
C PRO A 184 -7.25 14.74 -5.50
N LEU A 185 -6.06 14.44 -4.99
CA LEU A 185 -5.86 14.17 -3.56
C LEU A 185 -6.25 15.36 -2.69
N GLU A 186 -5.93 16.56 -3.15
CA GLU A 186 -6.23 17.82 -2.47
C GLU A 186 -7.74 17.98 -2.29
N ALA A 187 -8.52 17.67 -3.34
CA ALA A 187 -9.97 17.74 -3.28
C ALA A 187 -10.57 16.68 -2.33
N LEU A 188 -10.03 15.45 -2.32
CA LEU A 188 -10.47 14.39 -1.40
C LEU A 188 -10.15 14.72 0.06
N ARG A 189 -8.99 15.34 0.32
CA ARG A 189 -8.58 15.82 1.65
C ARG A 189 -9.43 16.98 2.11
N ALA A 190 -9.71 17.93 1.21
CA ALA A 190 -10.52 19.12 1.48
C ALA A 190 -12.03 18.84 1.49
N PHE A 191 -12.48 17.61 1.20
CA PHE A 191 -13.91 17.30 1.16
C PHE A 191 -14.58 17.71 2.49
N PRO A 192 -15.62 18.56 2.44
CA PRO A 192 -16.22 19.14 3.63
C PRO A 192 -17.08 18.11 4.37
N LEU A 193 -16.76 17.90 5.65
CA LEU A 193 -17.56 17.07 6.56
C LEU A 193 -18.67 17.86 7.27
N ARG A 194 -18.70 19.18 7.06
CA ARG A 194 -19.76 20.11 7.47
C ARG A 194 -20.00 21.12 6.35
N ARG A 195 -21.23 21.60 6.24
CA ARG A 195 -21.59 22.77 5.45
C ARG A 195 -21.14 24.06 6.13
N ASP A 196 -21.18 25.16 5.39
CA ASP A 196 -20.86 26.51 5.89
C ASP A 196 -21.80 26.96 7.01
N ASP A 197 -23.05 26.46 7.02
CA ASP A 197 -24.03 26.69 8.09
C ASP A 197 -23.77 25.85 9.36
N GLY A 198 -22.70 25.06 9.37
CA GLY A 198 -22.33 24.17 10.47
C GLY A 198 -23.00 22.80 10.44
N SER A 199 -23.98 22.54 9.57
CA SER A 199 -24.66 21.24 9.49
C SER A 199 -23.71 20.14 8.99
N PRO A 200 -23.77 18.90 9.52
CA PRO A 200 -22.86 17.83 9.11
C PRO A 200 -23.16 17.34 7.69
N ALA A 201 -22.13 16.83 7.01
CA ALA A 201 -22.30 16.05 5.79
C ALA A 201 -23.14 14.79 6.06
N ARG A 202 -23.67 14.18 4.99
CA ARG A 202 -24.51 12.97 5.08
C ARG A 202 -23.75 11.74 4.59
N VAL A 203 -24.05 10.58 5.17
CA VAL A 203 -23.64 9.28 4.61
C VAL A 203 -24.85 8.65 3.96
N VAL A 204 -24.73 8.33 2.68
CA VAL A 204 -25.79 7.71 1.88
C VAL A 204 -25.39 6.27 1.61
N THR A 205 -26.21 5.32 2.05
CA THR A 205 -25.98 3.89 1.77
C THR A 205 -26.33 3.58 0.31
N ALA A 206 -25.78 2.48 -0.22
CA ALA A 206 -26.11 2.08 -1.60
C ALA A 206 -27.58 1.62 -1.67
N PRO A 207 -28.32 1.95 -2.75
CA PRO A 207 -29.66 1.42 -2.95
C PRO A 207 -29.65 -0.12 -2.99
N GLY A 208 -30.48 -0.76 -2.16
CA GLY A 208 -30.49 -2.22 -2.02
C GLY A 208 -29.26 -2.81 -1.31
N GLY A 209 -28.46 -1.97 -0.65
CA GLY A 209 -27.34 -2.40 0.18
C GLY A 209 -27.82 -3.23 1.38
N GLY A 210 -27.18 -4.39 1.58
CA GLY A 210 -27.42 -5.22 2.76
C GLY A 210 -26.65 -4.73 3.99
N ASP A 211 -26.64 -5.53 5.05
CA ASP A 211 -26.06 -5.21 6.37
C ASP A 211 -24.60 -4.69 6.28
N GLY A 212 -23.82 -5.17 5.30
CA GLY A 212 -22.47 -4.69 5.06
C GLY A 212 -22.38 -3.18 4.75
N ASP A 213 -23.31 -2.61 3.99
CA ASP A 213 -23.29 -1.17 3.69
C ASP A 213 -23.75 -0.33 4.90
N ALA A 214 -24.66 -0.87 5.70
CA ALA A 214 -25.05 -0.26 6.98
C ALA A 214 -23.87 -0.22 7.95
N TYR A 215 -23.11 -1.32 8.04
CA TYR A 215 -21.86 -1.39 8.81
C TYR A 215 -20.84 -0.34 8.33
N LEU A 216 -20.59 -0.23 7.01
CA LEU A 216 -19.64 0.75 6.49
C LEU A 216 -20.05 2.20 6.77
N ALA A 217 -21.35 2.49 6.71
CA ALA A 217 -21.87 3.81 7.08
C ALA A 217 -21.68 4.12 8.58
N ALA A 218 -21.96 3.15 9.45
CA ALA A 218 -21.72 3.26 10.88
C ALA A 218 -20.22 3.44 11.20
N PHE A 219 -19.35 2.66 10.53
CA PHE A 219 -17.90 2.75 10.66
C PHE A 219 -17.37 4.12 10.25
N LEU A 220 -17.79 4.64 9.09
CA LEU A 220 -17.40 5.98 8.62
C LEU A 220 -17.84 7.08 9.61
N ARG A 221 -19.08 6.99 10.12
CA ARG A 221 -19.60 7.91 11.13
C ARG A 221 -18.75 7.90 12.40
N ALA A 222 -18.44 6.71 12.93
CA ALA A 222 -17.60 6.54 14.12
C ALA A 222 -16.17 7.05 13.90
N TYR A 223 -15.60 6.78 12.73
CA TYR A 223 -14.28 7.29 12.36
C TYR A 223 -14.23 8.82 12.33
N VAL A 224 -15.22 9.47 11.71
CA VAL A 224 -15.25 10.94 11.60
C VAL A 224 -15.44 11.60 12.95
N ASP A 225 -16.34 11.07 13.79
CA ASP A 225 -16.53 11.56 15.16
C ASP A 225 -15.21 11.47 15.95
N TYR A 226 -14.56 10.30 15.92
CA TYR A 226 -13.27 10.12 16.59
C TYR A 226 -12.18 11.07 16.06
N TRP A 227 -12.06 11.19 14.73
CA TRP A 227 -11.07 12.04 14.08
C TRP A 227 -11.24 13.51 14.47
N GLN A 228 -12.47 14.02 14.52
CA GLN A 228 -12.75 15.39 14.94
C GLN A 228 -12.42 15.61 16.42
N ARG A 229 -12.84 14.71 17.31
CA ARG A 229 -12.50 14.80 18.74
C ARG A 229 -10.99 14.88 18.96
N ARG A 230 -10.20 14.12 18.20
CA ARG A 230 -8.74 14.17 18.26
C ARG A 230 -8.12 15.48 17.78
N GLN A 231 -8.78 16.20 16.87
CA GLN A 231 -8.30 17.53 16.48
C GLN A 231 -8.50 18.56 17.60
N VAL A 232 -9.54 18.38 18.43
CA VAL A 232 -9.87 19.27 19.54
C VAL A 232 -9.07 18.92 20.81
N ASP A 233 -8.98 17.63 21.15
CA ASP A 233 -8.22 17.12 22.30
C ASP A 233 -7.42 15.85 21.92
N PRO A 234 -6.12 15.98 21.61
CA PRO A 234 -5.27 14.86 21.21
C PRO A 234 -5.01 13.84 22.33
N VAL A 235 -5.13 14.22 23.61
CA VAL A 235 -4.65 13.44 24.77
C VAL A 235 -5.77 12.65 25.45
N SER A 236 -6.96 13.24 25.61
CA SER A 236 -8.05 12.64 26.40
C SER A 236 -9.02 11.76 25.59
N ALA A 237 -9.00 11.84 24.26
CA ALA A 237 -9.92 11.12 23.35
C ALA A 237 -9.80 9.58 23.36
N VAL A 238 -8.88 9.02 24.15
CA VAL A 238 -8.69 7.57 24.29
C VAL A 238 -9.67 6.95 25.30
N ALA A 239 -10.24 7.74 26.24
CA ALA A 239 -10.93 7.21 27.42
C ALA A 239 -12.43 6.91 27.26
N GLY A 240 -13.13 7.36 26.21
CA GLY A 240 -14.55 6.98 26.10
C GLY A 240 -15.25 7.53 24.87
N LEU A 241 -15.51 6.66 23.89
CA LEU A 241 -16.58 6.89 22.91
C LEU A 241 -17.98 6.88 23.58
N ALA A 242 -18.08 6.44 24.84
CA ALA A 242 -19.33 6.22 25.55
C ALA A 242 -19.87 7.41 26.36
N ALA A 243 -19.14 8.53 26.51
CA ALA A 243 -19.45 9.52 27.56
C ALA A 243 -19.67 10.98 27.09
N VAL A 244 -19.53 11.29 25.79
CA VAL A 244 -19.71 12.66 25.28
C VAL A 244 -20.59 12.61 24.04
N GLU A 245 -21.69 13.37 24.04
CA GLU A 245 -22.53 13.57 22.85
C GLU A 245 -21.67 14.12 21.71
N ALA A 246 -21.70 13.43 20.57
CA ALA A 246 -20.89 13.77 19.40
C ALA A 246 -21.40 15.06 18.74
N GLU A 247 -20.55 16.08 18.61
CA GLU A 247 -20.93 17.35 17.93
C GLU A 247 -21.14 17.21 16.41
N ALA A 248 -20.59 16.17 15.77
CA ALA A 248 -20.64 15.95 14.32
C ALA A 248 -21.02 14.51 13.95
N VAL A 249 -22.17 14.05 14.44
CA VAL A 249 -22.73 12.78 13.96
C VAL A 249 -23.10 12.96 12.48
N LEU A 250 -22.35 12.33 11.56
CA LEU A 250 -22.75 12.23 10.17
C LEU A 250 -24.06 11.44 10.09
N PRO A 251 -25.19 12.05 9.66
CA PRO A 251 -26.45 11.31 9.60
C PRO A 251 -26.42 10.33 8.43
N ILE A 252 -26.87 9.11 8.71
CA ILE A 252 -26.99 8.04 7.73
C ILE A 252 -28.39 8.10 7.15
N VAL A 253 -28.50 8.15 5.83
CA VAL A 253 -29.77 8.23 5.10
C VAL A 253 -29.80 7.18 3.98
N SER A 254 -30.99 6.65 3.72
CA SER A 254 -31.24 5.70 2.63
C SER A 254 -31.40 6.39 1.28
N ASP A 255 -31.99 7.59 1.29
CA ASP A 255 -32.22 8.38 0.08
C ASP A 255 -31.18 9.47 -0.06
N GLU A 256 -30.69 9.66 -1.28
CA GLU A 256 -29.69 10.68 -1.56
C GLU A 256 -30.34 12.08 -1.54
N PRO A 257 -29.97 12.97 -0.60
CA PRO A 257 -30.51 14.32 -0.56
C PRO A 257 -30.02 15.14 -1.77
N ALA A 258 -30.85 16.09 -2.21
CA ALA A 258 -30.56 16.90 -3.38
C ALA A 258 -29.36 17.85 -3.18
N GLU A 259 -29.16 18.35 -1.96
CA GLU A 259 -28.22 19.44 -1.66
C GLU A 259 -27.20 19.06 -0.60
N GLY A 260 -26.00 19.63 -0.72
CA GLY A 260 -24.91 19.59 0.25
C GLY A 260 -24.01 18.36 0.21
N PRO A 261 -22.93 18.40 1.01
CA PRO A 261 -21.88 17.39 0.97
C PRO A 261 -22.37 16.04 1.48
N ARG A 262 -22.07 15.01 0.68
CA ARG A 262 -22.50 13.64 0.95
C ARG A 262 -21.46 12.61 0.54
N LEU A 263 -21.21 11.65 1.43
CA LEU A 263 -20.42 10.45 1.15
C LEU A 263 -21.38 9.35 0.74
N VAL A 264 -21.25 8.86 -0.49
CA VAL A 264 -22.24 7.96 -1.10
C VAL A 264 -21.59 6.61 -1.38
N PHE A 265 -22.07 5.56 -0.72
CA PHE A 265 -21.74 4.19 -1.10
C PHE A 265 -22.48 3.87 -2.39
N ARG A 266 -21.74 3.42 -3.40
CA ARG A 266 -22.31 3.21 -4.74
C ARG A 266 -21.93 1.84 -5.29
N GLN A 267 -22.89 1.18 -5.90
CA GLN A 267 -22.61 -0.03 -6.65
C GLN A 267 -21.95 0.31 -7.98
N GLU A 268 -20.73 -0.19 -8.17
CA GLU A 268 -19.93 0.02 -9.38
C GLU A 268 -19.20 -1.28 -9.76
N ASP A 269 -18.65 -1.38 -10.97
CA ASP A 269 -17.96 -2.60 -11.46
C ASP A 269 -16.65 -2.91 -10.69
N ARG A 270 -16.07 -1.93 -10.02
CA ARG A 270 -14.78 -2.03 -9.32
C ARG A 270 -14.71 -1.02 -8.18
N PRO A 271 -13.82 -1.25 -7.19
CA PRO A 271 -13.61 -0.29 -6.11
C PRO A 271 -12.93 1.00 -6.61
N ARG A 272 -13.53 2.14 -6.31
CA ARG A 272 -12.97 3.45 -6.67
C ARG A 272 -13.48 4.59 -5.81
N LEU A 273 -12.78 5.72 -5.89
CA LEU A 273 -13.14 6.99 -5.28
C LEU A 273 -13.30 8.05 -6.37
N ARG A 274 -14.44 8.75 -6.36
CA ARG A 274 -14.72 9.86 -7.29
C ARG A 274 -15.51 10.96 -6.61
N LEU A 275 -15.08 12.20 -6.81
CA LEU A 275 -15.79 13.40 -6.42
C LEU A 275 -16.65 13.89 -7.61
N GLU A 276 -17.94 14.08 -7.37
CA GLU A 276 -18.94 14.54 -8.33
C GLU A 276 -19.65 15.77 -7.75
N GLY A 277 -18.98 16.92 -7.78
CA GLY A 277 -19.44 18.13 -7.09
C GLY A 277 -19.42 17.93 -5.57
N GLU A 278 -20.59 17.96 -4.93
CA GLU A 278 -20.75 17.74 -3.48
C GLU A 278 -20.82 16.27 -3.08
N ARG A 279 -20.81 15.35 -4.06
CA ARG A 279 -20.87 13.91 -3.83
C ARG A 279 -19.47 13.30 -3.82
N LEU A 280 -19.10 12.65 -2.73
CA LEU A 280 -17.93 11.78 -2.69
C LEU A 280 -18.39 10.33 -2.80
N ALA A 281 -18.29 9.77 -4.01
CA ALA A 281 -18.66 8.39 -4.29
C ALA A 281 -17.58 7.40 -3.82
N ILE A 282 -18.01 6.41 -3.04
CA ILE A 282 -17.23 5.27 -2.55
C ILE A 282 -17.79 4.03 -3.26
N GLY A 283 -17.18 3.72 -4.41
CA GLY A 283 -17.66 2.70 -5.34
C GLY A 283 -17.13 1.30 -5.05
N GLY A 284 -17.88 0.28 -5.44
CA GLY A 284 -17.47 -1.13 -5.45
C GLY A 284 -18.62 -2.07 -5.78
N ALA A 285 -18.33 -3.24 -6.34
CA ALA A 285 -19.36 -4.21 -6.76
C ALA A 285 -19.96 -4.94 -5.54
N THR A 286 -19.11 -5.23 -4.56
CA THR A 286 -19.45 -5.87 -3.29
C THR A 286 -19.17 -4.93 -2.12
N TRP A 287 -19.68 -5.25 -0.94
CA TRP A 287 -19.43 -4.43 0.25
C TRP A 287 -17.94 -4.44 0.64
N GLU A 288 -17.20 -5.54 0.46
CA GLU A 288 -15.75 -5.60 0.72
C GLU A 288 -14.96 -4.69 -0.22
N GLN A 289 -15.41 -4.56 -1.47
CA GLN A 289 -14.81 -3.63 -2.42
C GLN A 289 -15.05 -2.17 -2.00
N ARG A 290 -16.27 -1.86 -1.53
CA ARG A 290 -16.60 -0.54 -0.98
C ARG A 290 -15.83 -0.27 0.32
N GLU A 291 -15.60 -1.28 1.16
CA GLU A 291 -14.74 -1.19 2.34
C GLU A 291 -13.31 -0.82 1.95
N ALA A 292 -12.74 -1.50 0.95
CA ALA A 292 -11.41 -1.20 0.45
C ALA A 292 -11.32 0.26 -0.05
N ALA A 293 -12.34 0.72 -0.79
CA ALA A 293 -12.43 2.11 -1.25
C ALA A 293 -12.53 3.09 -0.07
N LEU A 294 -13.38 2.82 0.92
CA LEU A 294 -13.52 3.61 2.14
C LEU A 294 -12.18 3.69 2.88
N ARG A 295 -11.53 2.56 3.18
CA ARG A 295 -10.22 2.54 3.86
C ARG A 295 -9.16 3.34 3.09
N ARG A 296 -9.19 3.29 1.75
CA ARG A 296 -8.31 4.11 0.92
C ARG A 296 -8.58 5.61 1.09
N LEU A 297 -9.85 6.02 1.13
CA LEU A 297 -10.24 7.41 1.38
C LEU A 297 -9.76 7.88 2.77
N LEU A 298 -10.00 7.07 3.80
CA LEU A 298 -9.59 7.40 5.17
C LEU A 298 -8.06 7.56 5.26
N GLY A 299 -7.29 6.66 4.65
CA GLY A 299 -5.83 6.78 4.58
C GLY A 299 -5.34 8.04 3.84
N ILE A 300 -6.07 8.50 2.80
CA ILE A 300 -5.77 9.75 2.11
C ILE A 300 -5.98 10.96 3.03
N ARG A 301 -7.04 10.94 3.85
CA ARG A 301 -7.34 11.99 4.82
C ARG A 301 -6.36 11.99 5.99
N ASP A 302 -6.01 10.83 6.53
CA ASP A 302 -5.04 10.69 7.62
C ASP A 302 -3.65 11.17 7.24
N ALA A 303 -3.23 10.99 5.98
CA ALA A 303 -1.96 11.49 5.50
C ALA A 303 -1.83 13.03 5.57
N ALA A 304 -2.94 13.77 5.62
CA ALA A 304 -2.94 15.22 5.83
C ALA A 304 -2.83 15.62 7.31
N HIS A 305 -3.10 14.69 8.22
CA HIS A 305 -3.09 14.90 9.67
C HIS A 305 -2.30 13.78 10.37
N PRO A 306 -0.98 13.66 10.13
CA PRO A 306 -0.17 12.61 10.72
C PRO A 306 -0.16 12.78 12.25
N PHE A 307 -0.96 11.97 12.94
CA PHE A 307 -0.98 11.94 14.39
C PHE A 307 0.34 11.34 14.89
N VAL A 308 1.11 12.12 15.65
CA VAL A 308 2.38 11.69 16.24
C VAL A 308 2.12 10.49 17.15
N GLY A 309 2.71 9.33 16.83
CA GLY A 309 2.70 8.13 17.69
C GLY A 309 1.86 6.94 17.25
N ALA A 310 1.15 6.98 16.12
CA ALA A 310 0.39 5.82 15.64
C ALA A 310 1.17 5.01 14.59
N LEU A 311 1.86 3.95 15.03
CA LEU A 311 2.30 2.87 14.14
C LEU A 311 1.07 2.11 13.61
N ASN A 312 1.24 1.49 12.44
CA ASN A 312 0.22 0.70 11.72
C ASN A 312 -0.57 -0.21 12.66
N ASP A 313 -1.89 -0.30 12.42
CA ASP A 313 -2.97 -0.55 13.39
C ASP A 313 -3.40 0.73 14.11
N HIS A 314 -3.74 1.75 13.32
CA HIS A 314 -4.27 3.00 13.86
C HIS A 314 -5.43 2.66 14.81
N PRO A 315 -5.38 3.04 16.10
CA PRO A 315 -6.43 2.72 17.08
C PRO A 315 -7.83 3.16 16.62
N MET A 316 -7.89 4.09 15.65
CA MET A 316 -9.11 4.48 14.93
C MET A 316 -9.80 3.33 14.23
N HIS A 317 -9.08 2.51 13.46
CA HIS A 317 -9.73 1.43 12.70
C HIS A 317 -10.25 0.35 13.63
N VAL A 318 -9.52 0.06 14.72
CA VAL A 318 -9.96 -0.89 15.74
C VAL A 318 -11.17 -0.33 16.51
N LYS A 319 -11.12 0.92 16.98
CA LYS A 319 -12.24 1.53 17.73
C LYS A 319 -13.46 1.79 16.87
N ALA A 320 -13.31 2.21 15.62
CA ALA A 320 -14.42 2.38 14.69
C ALA A 320 -15.01 1.03 14.27
N GLY A 321 -14.18 -0.02 14.14
CA GLY A 321 -14.65 -1.39 13.93
C GLY A 321 -15.48 -1.90 15.10
N LEU A 322 -14.96 -1.78 16.32
CA LEU A 322 -15.65 -2.13 17.57
C LEU A 322 -16.95 -1.33 17.78
N ALA A 323 -16.96 -0.04 17.42
CA ALA A 323 -18.17 0.79 17.48
C ALA A 323 -19.20 0.44 16.39
N GLY A 324 -18.74 -0.04 15.23
CA GLY A 324 -19.60 -0.59 14.18
C GLY A 324 -20.24 -1.92 14.59
N GLU A 325 -19.50 -2.79 15.27
CA GLU A 325 -19.98 -4.07 15.82
C GLU A 325 -20.94 -3.87 17.02
N ALA A 326 -20.75 -2.82 17.82
CA ALA A 326 -21.61 -2.54 18.99
C ALA A 326 -22.97 -1.91 18.65
N LEU A 327 -23.29 -1.74 17.37
CA LEU A 327 -24.57 -1.21 16.88
C LEU A 327 -25.53 -2.32 16.38
N ASP A 328 -25.12 -3.59 16.49
CA ASP A 328 -25.98 -4.79 16.47
C ASP A 328 -26.51 -5.12 17.89
#